data_AF-A0A6L6DLY8-F1
#
_entry.id   AF-A0A6L6DLY8-F1
#
_cell.length_a   1.000
_cell.length_b   1.000
_cell.length_c   1.000
_cell.angle_alpha   90.00
_cell.angle_beta   90.00
_cell.angle_gamma   90.00
#
_symmetry.space_group_name_H-M   'P 1'
#
loop_
_entity.id
_entity.type
_entity.pdbx_description
1 polymer ?
#
loop_
_entity_poly.entity_id
_entity_poly.type
_entity_poly.pdbx_seq_one_letter_code
_entity_poly.pdbx_strand_id
1 'polypeptide(L)'
;MKRFAIAFVLISFSLTSQASAIPPKSFTFTGSGYGHGVGLSQYGAKGQALEGRTATEILNYYFPDAQVTPVPDSRTISVNIAHQVLSLSLSIPIDDFFTIQGEGLIETSTALGANLSFVMANNLISNSTVNAKSWIIKWSNPNSVVTLNYGTTKFLVNHGYIKLRAVKATSLGYRIEATNLLRLHDEYLYGIAEVPSSWPAATLQSQVIASRTYALMRMNSIKKACDCHVYNSKYDQAFVGFSKEGEARYGQFWKAAVDATAIDAENGLAITIDGAPISVFFSSSTGGMTQRAVDVWGTEIPHLVSVPDPWSIDPAINKNYASWTKKVSQKAMAKAFGLPDVERYEIASRTATNSVLFITGYSSTGVSKTLPVATFKTAVKLPSSWFDLPIS
;
A
#
# COMPACT_ATOMS: atom_id res chain seq x y z
N MET A 1 -52.89 49.85 60.76
CA MET A 1 -52.98 48.86 59.67
C MET A 1 -52.05 49.30 58.53
N LYS A 2 -50.86 48.70 58.41
CA LYS A 2 -49.92 48.96 57.30
C LYS A 2 -50.08 47.85 56.26
N ARG A 3 -50.41 48.21 55.01
CA ARG A 3 -50.56 47.27 53.88
C ARG A 3 -49.18 46.99 53.27
N PHE A 4 -48.77 45.73 53.22
CA PHE A 4 -47.63 45.26 52.43
C PHE A 4 -48.09 44.97 51.00
N ALA A 5 -47.42 45.56 50.01
CA ALA A 5 -47.55 45.19 48.60
C ALA A 5 -46.39 44.25 48.25
N ILE A 6 -46.71 43.03 47.82
CA ILE A 6 -45.75 42.04 47.33
C ILE A 6 -45.59 42.25 45.82
N ALA A 7 -44.38 42.63 45.39
CA ALA A 7 -44.03 42.72 43.98
C ALA A 7 -43.51 41.35 43.49
N PHE A 8 -44.22 40.74 42.55
CA PHE A 8 -43.76 39.55 41.83
C PHE A 8 -42.78 39.98 40.72
N VAL A 9 -41.51 39.58 40.85
CA VAL A 9 -40.52 39.71 39.78
C VAL A 9 -40.66 38.48 38.87
N LEU A 10 -41.20 38.68 37.67
CA LEU A 10 -41.18 37.69 36.59
C LEU A 10 -39.79 37.68 35.96
N ILE A 11 -39.01 36.63 36.23
CA ILE A 11 -37.76 36.34 35.51
C ILE A 11 -38.13 35.64 34.21
N SER A 12 -38.12 36.37 33.11
CA SER A 12 -38.26 35.81 31.76
C SER A 12 -36.98 35.08 31.37
N PHE A 13 -36.98 33.75 31.46
CA PHE A 13 -36.00 32.90 30.79
C PHE A 13 -36.24 32.95 29.28
N SER A 14 -35.42 33.71 28.56
CA SER A 14 -35.34 33.61 27.10
C SER A 14 -34.69 32.28 26.73
N LEU A 15 -35.51 31.26 26.48
CA LEU A 15 -35.07 30.06 25.75
C LEU A 15 -34.69 30.50 24.33
N THR A 16 -33.41 30.72 24.08
CA THR A 16 -32.90 30.81 22.71
C THR A 16 -33.07 29.44 22.08
N SER A 17 -34.16 29.27 21.31
CA SER A 17 -34.30 28.21 20.33
C SER A 17 -33.07 28.26 19.42
N GLN A 18 -32.09 27.37 19.62
CA GLN A 18 -31.11 27.08 18.58
C GLN A 18 -31.92 26.56 17.39
N ALA A 19 -32.07 27.40 16.36
CA ALA A 19 -32.64 26.97 15.11
C ALA A 19 -31.81 25.77 14.63
N SER A 20 -32.41 24.59 14.59
CA SER A 20 -31.76 23.37 14.10
C SER A 20 -31.38 23.65 12.64
N ALA A 21 -30.09 23.85 12.38
CA ALA A 21 -29.63 24.19 11.06
C ALA A 21 -29.85 22.96 10.18
N ILE A 22 -30.47 23.14 9.01
CA ILE A 22 -30.63 22.04 8.06
C ILE A 22 -29.23 21.48 7.77
N PRO A 23 -28.95 20.19 8.04
CA PRO A 23 -27.63 19.62 7.85
C PRO A 23 -27.10 19.85 6.43
N PRO A 24 -25.82 20.22 6.26
CA PRO A 24 -25.26 20.48 4.94
C PRO A 24 -25.39 19.27 4.00
N LYS A 25 -25.72 19.53 2.73
CA LYS A 25 -25.77 18.44 1.71
C LYS A 25 -24.39 17.84 1.42
N SER A 26 -23.33 18.59 1.66
CA SER A 26 -21.95 18.20 1.38
C SER A 26 -20.93 19.05 2.14
N PHE A 27 -19.72 18.53 2.24
CA PHE A 27 -18.58 19.12 2.93
C PHE A 27 -17.39 19.18 1.98
N THR A 28 -16.66 20.29 1.96
CA THR A 28 -15.48 20.47 1.12
C THR A 28 -14.24 20.46 2.01
N PHE A 29 -13.26 19.64 1.62
CA PHE A 29 -11.96 19.52 2.26
C PHE A 29 -10.89 19.99 1.28
N THR A 30 -9.92 20.75 1.76
CA THR A 30 -8.72 21.14 1.01
C THR A 30 -7.49 20.67 1.77
N GLY A 31 -6.51 20.13 1.06
CA GLY A 31 -5.33 19.55 1.70
C GLY A 31 -4.20 19.29 0.73
N SER A 32 -3.19 18.56 1.19
CA SER A 32 -2.00 18.16 0.43
C SER A 32 -1.63 16.70 0.75
N GLY A 33 -0.71 16.11 0.00
CA GLY A 33 -0.25 14.74 0.26
C GLY A 33 -1.18 13.64 -0.24
N TYR A 34 -0.65 12.41 -0.30
CA TYR A 34 -1.37 11.19 -0.66
C TYR A 34 -0.71 9.98 0.00
N GLY A 35 -1.47 9.29 0.85
CA GLY A 35 -1.00 8.12 1.61
C GLY A 35 -0.89 8.37 3.11
N HIS A 36 0.06 7.67 3.76
CA HIS A 36 0.27 7.75 5.21
C HIS A 36 1.37 8.73 5.61
N GLY A 37 2.28 9.12 4.71
CA GLY A 37 3.28 10.15 4.95
C GLY A 37 4.45 9.72 5.84
N VAL A 38 4.60 8.43 6.17
CA VAL A 38 5.69 7.91 7.03
C VAL A 38 6.83 7.41 6.14
N GLY A 39 8.08 7.76 6.47
CA GLY A 39 9.27 7.33 5.73
C GLY A 39 9.44 8.04 4.39
N LEU A 40 9.88 7.30 3.36
CA LEU A 40 10.24 7.86 2.06
C LEU A 40 9.03 8.46 1.32
N SER A 41 9.15 9.73 0.92
CA SER A 41 8.21 10.41 0.03
C SER A 41 8.57 10.13 -1.43
N GLN A 42 7.68 9.51 -2.20
CA GLN A 42 7.99 9.20 -3.61
C GLN A 42 8.12 10.47 -4.46
N TYR A 43 7.19 11.42 -4.32
CA TYR A 43 7.30 12.73 -4.98
C TYR A 43 8.46 13.56 -4.42
N GLY A 44 8.75 13.43 -3.13
CA GLY A 44 9.89 14.11 -2.53
C GLY A 44 11.24 13.60 -3.06
N ALA A 45 11.39 12.28 -3.18
CA ALA A 45 12.52 11.62 -3.85
C ALA A 45 12.65 12.03 -5.32
N LYS A 46 11.53 12.23 -6.02
CA LYS A 46 11.52 12.79 -7.38
C LYS A 46 12.07 14.22 -7.41
N GLY A 47 11.60 15.09 -6.52
CA GLY A 47 12.07 16.47 -6.43
C GLY A 47 13.57 16.55 -6.13
N GLN A 48 14.03 15.82 -5.12
CA GLN A 48 15.44 15.72 -4.76
C GLN A 48 16.32 15.18 -5.89
N ALA A 49 15.87 14.17 -6.62
CA ALA A 49 16.60 13.65 -7.77
C ALA A 49 16.70 14.67 -8.92
N LEU A 50 15.67 15.50 -9.14
CA LEU A 50 15.71 16.59 -10.12
C LEU A 50 16.67 17.71 -9.71
N GLU A 51 16.99 17.83 -8.42
CA GLU A 51 18.06 18.70 -7.91
C GLU A 51 19.45 18.05 -7.97
N GLY A 52 19.57 16.84 -8.52
CA GLY A 52 20.83 16.14 -8.70
C GLY A 52 21.29 15.27 -7.52
N ARG A 53 20.45 15.08 -6.49
CA ARG A 53 20.77 14.19 -5.37
C ARG A 53 20.80 12.73 -5.81
N THR A 54 21.74 11.98 -5.25
CA THR A 54 21.87 10.53 -5.41
C THR A 54 20.80 9.77 -4.62
N ALA A 55 20.60 8.50 -4.94
CA ALA A 55 19.68 7.64 -4.20
C ALA A 55 20.02 7.53 -2.72
N THR A 56 21.32 7.45 -2.38
CA THR A 56 21.80 7.38 -1.00
C THR A 56 21.52 8.68 -0.25
N GLU A 57 21.77 9.84 -0.85
CA GLU A 57 21.45 11.14 -0.22
C GLU A 57 19.95 11.31 0.02
N ILE A 58 19.12 10.86 -0.93
CA ILE A 58 17.66 10.87 -0.78
C ILE A 58 17.24 9.99 0.41
N LEU A 59 17.77 8.77 0.50
CA LEU A 59 17.40 7.83 1.58
C LEU A 59 17.91 8.30 2.94
N ASN A 60 19.16 8.76 3.03
CA ASN A 60 19.71 9.33 4.27
C ASN A 60 18.93 10.58 4.70
N TYR A 61 18.31 11.32 3.77
CA TYR A 61 17.44 12.44 4.14
C TYR A 61 16.14 11.99 4.83
N TYR A 62 15.49 10.94 4.32
CA TYR A 62 14.23 10.43 4.91
C TYR A 62 14.44 9.48 6.10
N PHE A 63 15.64 8.93 6.25
CA PHE A 63 16.03 8.03 7.34
C PHE A 63 17.38 8.50 7.93
N PRO A 64 17.40 9.63 8.66
CA PRO A 64 18.65 10.31 9.06
C PRO A 64 19.56 9.50 9.97
N ASP A 65 19.01 8.57 10.74
CA ASP A 65 19.77 7.71 11.65
C ASP A 65 20.19 6.37 10.99
N ALA A 66 19.81 6.15 9.73
CA ALA A 66 20.12 4.94 8.99
C ALA A 66 21.24 5.15 7.96
N GLN A 67 21.75 4.06 7.42
CA GLN A 67 22.74 4.03 6.36
C GLN A 67 22.23 3.22 5.18
N VAL A 68 22.78 3.45 3.99
CA VAL A 68 22.57 2.58 2.83
C VAL A 68 23.79 1.68 2.69
N THR A 69 23.63 0.39 3.03
CA THR A 69 24.72 -0.58 3.03
C THR A 69 24.37 -1.83 2.24
N PRO A 70 25.37 -2.55 1.68
CA PRO A 70 25.16 -3.87 1.11
C PRO A 70 24.66 -4.86 2.18
N VAL A 71 23.68 -5.70 1.83
CA VAL A 71 23.19 -6.81 2.67
C VAL A 71 22.90 -8.04 1.82
N PRO A 72 23.04 -9.27 2.36
CA PRO A 72 22.66 -10.49 1.65
C PRO A 72 21.16 -10.51 1.32
N ASP A 73 20.82 -10.73 0.06
CA ASP A 73 19.44 -10.65 -0.42
C ASP A 73 19.09 -11.68 -1.52
N SER A 74 19.92 -12.72 -1.69
CA SER A 74 19.72 -13.81 -2.65
C SER A 74 18.61 -14.82 -2.28
N ARG A 75 17.93 -14.62 -1.14
CA ARG A 75 16.87 -15.53 -0.65
C ARG A 75 15.64 -15.52 -1.58
N THR A 76 14.95 -16.65 -1.67
CA THR A 76 13.68 -16.75 -2.41
C THR A 76 12.52 -16.13 -1.61
N ILE A 77 11.91 -15.09 -2.16
CA ILE A 77 10.67 -14.50 -1.68
C ILE A 77 9.46 -15.12 -2.37
N SER A 78 8.32 -15.20 -1.67
CA SER A 78 7.06 -15.69 -2.23
C SER A 78 6.02 -14.59 -2.21
N VAL A 79 5.53 -14.24 -3.39
CA VAL A 79 4.58 -13.15 -3.62
C VAL A 79 3.24 -13.74 -4.01
N ASN A 80 2.17 -13.41 -3.28
CA ASN A 80 0.83 -13.84 -3.66
C ASN A 80 0.35 -13.05 -4.89
N ILE A 81 0.08 -13.78 -5.98
CA ILE A 81 -0.32 -13.22 -7.29
C ILE A 81 -1.76 -13.60 -7.69
N ALA A 82 -2.41 -14.52 -6.97
CA ALA A 82 -3.85 -14.70 -7.00
C ALA A 82 -4.34 -15.15 -5.62
N HIS A 83 -5.16 -14.32 -4.98
CA HIS A 83 -5.62 -14.52 -3.60
C HIS A 83 -7.01 -15.15 -3.57
N GLN A 84 -7.17 -16.23 -2.80
CA GLN A 84 -8.47 -16.87 -2.52
C GLN A 84 -9.33 -17.17 -3.77
N VAL A 85 -8.72 -17.67 -4.86
CA VAL A 85 -9.46 -17.98 -6.10
C VAL A 85 -10.02 -19.41 -6.10
N LEU A 86 -11.09 -19.65 -6.86
CA LEU A 86 -11.65 -20.99 -7.05
C LEU A 86 -11.01 -21.76 -8.20
N SER A 87 -10.52 -21.04 -9.20
CA SER A 87 -9.84 -21.60 -10.36
C SER A 87 -8.89 -20.56 -10.96
N LEU A 88 -7.91 -21.05 -11.71
CA LEU A 88 -6.98 -20.26 -12.50
C LEU A 88 -6.46 -21.07 -13.68
N SER A 89 -5.88 -20.40 -14.67
CA SER A 89 -5.14 -21.04 -15.74
C SER A 89 -3.80 -20.37 -16.03
N LEU A 90 -2.84 -21.16 -16.51
CA LEU A 90 -1.50 -20.73 -16.90
C LEU A 90 -1.32 -20.99 -18.40
N SER A 91 -0.73 -20.04 -19.11
CA SER A 91 -0.40 -20.16 -20.53
C SER A 91 1.01 -19.64 -20.78
N ILE A 92 1.81 -20.40 -21.53
CA ILE A 92 3.20 -20.07 -21.87
C ILE A 92 3.35 -19.94 -23.41
N PRO A 93 4.37 -19.24 -23.92
CA PRO A 93 4.69 -19.23 -25.34
C PRO A 93 4.88 -20.63 -25.96
N ILE A 94 4.66 -20.75 -27.27
CA ILE A 94 4.64 -22.03 -28.01
C ILE A 94 6.00 -22.73 -28.13
N ASP A 95 7.08 -22.05 -27.72
CA ASP A 95 8.46 -22.51 -27.78
C ASP A 95 9.00 -22.96 -26.40
N ASP A 96 8.14 -23.04 -25.38
CA ASP A 96 8.49 -23.51 -24.04
C ASP A 96 7.45 -24.50 -23.49
N PHE A 97 7.83 -25.23 -22.45
CA PHE A 97 6.99 -26.20 -21.75
C PHE A 97 7.02 -25.94 -20.24
N PHE A 98 5.99 -26.44 -19.56
CA PHE A 98 5.98 -26.48 -18.10
C PHE A 98 6.51 -27.82 -17.59
N THR A 99 7.17 -27.78 -16.43
CA THR A 99 7.18 -28.92 -15.53
C THR A 99 6.18 -28.67 -14.40
N ILE A 100 5.39 -29.69 -14.09
CA ILE A 100 4.39 -29.65 -13.01
C ILE A 100 4.65 -30.77 -12.01
N GLN A 101 4.55 -30.44 -10.74
CA GLN A 101 4.66 -31.40 -9.66
C GLN A 101 3.58 -31.15 -8.62
N GLY A 102 2.62 -32.08 -8.50
CA GLY A 102 1.70 -32.10 -7.38
C GLY A 102 2.34 -32.71 -6.14
N GLU A 103 1.90 -32.32 -4.96
CA GLU A 103 2.38 -32.88 -3.68
C GLU A 103 2.26 -34.40 -3.64
N GLY A 104 3.39 -35.09 -3.46
CA GLY A 104 3.47 -36.56 -3.45
C GLY A 104 3.41 -37.22 -4.83
N LEU A 105 3.47 -36.44 -5.91
CA LEU A 105 3.44 -36.92 -7.29
C LEU A 105 4.82 -36.74 -7.96
N ILE A 106 5.02 -37.52 -9.02
CA ILE A 106 6.21 -37.40 -9.88
C ILE A 106 6.08 -36.13 -10.72
N GLU A 107 7.19 -35.40 -10.88
CA GLU A 107 7.25 -34.23 -11.76
C GLU A 107 7.07 -34.67 -13.22
N THR A 108 6.19 -34.01 -13.96
CA THR A 108 5.90 -34.31 -15.36
C THR A 108 6.08 -33.07 -16.23
N SER A 109 6.49 -33.29 -17.49
CA SER A 109 6.59 -32.24 -18.49
C SER A 109 5.33 -32.19 -19.34
N THR A 110 4.92 -30.99 -19.72
CA THR A 110 3.74 -30.77 -20.57
C THR A 110 4.15 -30.66 -22.03
N ALA A 111 3.17 -30.68 -22.94
CA ALA A 111 3.42 -30.28 -24.33
C ALA A 111 3.87 -28.81 -24.42
N LEU A 112 4.57 -28.46 -25.49
CA LEU A 112 4.94 -27.08 -25.81
C LEU A 112 3.69 -26.20 -25.96
N GLY A 113 3.73 -24.98 -25.43
CA GLY A 113 2.61 -24.05 -25.48
C GLY A 113 1.35 -24.52 -24.72
N ALA A 114 1.49 -25.46 -23.79
CA ALA A 114 0.35 -26.00 -23.05
C ALA A 114 -0.38 -24.91 -22.24
N ASN A 115 -1.70 -25.07 -22.12
CA ASN A 115 -2.52 -24.33 -21.19
C ASN A 115 -2.88 -25.23 -20.00
N LEU A 116 -2.50 -24.80 -18.79
CA LEU A 116 -2.77 -25.55 -17.57
C LEU A 116 -3.94 -24.93 -16.83
N SER A 117 -4.96 -25.73 -16.53
CA SER A 117 -6.11 -25.30 -15.73
C SER A 117 -6.10 -25.94 -14.36
N PHE A 118 -6.32 -25.14 -13.32
CA PHE A 118 -6.37 -25.58 -11.94
C PHE A 118 -7.70 -25.16 -11.31
N VAL A 119 -8.39 -26.10 -10.67
CA VAL A 119 -9.72 -25.86 -10.07
C VAL A 119 -9.77 -26.46 -8.67
N MET A 120 -10.36 -25.74 -7.71
CA MET A 120 -10.63 -26.29 -6.39
C MET A 120 -11.58 -27.48 -6.47
N ALA A 121 -11.15 -28.62 -5.92
CA ALA A 121 -11.94 -29.82 -5.74
C ALA A 121 -11.94 -30.21 -4.25
N ASN A 122 -13.00 -29.84 -3.52
CA ASN A 122 -13.08 -29.96 -2.06
C ASN A 122 -11.93 -29.23 -1.36
N ASN A 123 -10.98 -29.98 -0.78
CA ASN A 123 -9.79 -29.48 -0.10
C ASN A 123 -8.48 -29.69 -0.91
N LEU A 124 -8.59 -30.10 -2.17
CA LEU A 124 -7.49 -30.31 -3.10
C LEU A 124 -7.63 -29.37 -4.30
N ILE A 125 -6.54 -29.23 -5.05
CA ILE A 125 -6.50 -28.56 -6.34
C ILE A 125 -6.40 -29.62 -7.41
N SER A 126 -7.34 -29.60 -8.34
CA SER A 126 -7.41 -30.49 -9.50
C SER A 126 -6.71 -29.86 -10.70
N ASN A 127 -5.90 -30.66 -11.39
CA ASN A 127 -5.40 -30.39 -12.73
C ASN A 127 -5.69 -31.63 -13.58
N SER A 128 -6.59 -31.49 -14.57
CA SER A 128 -7.12 -32.64 -15.31
C SER A 128 -7.72 -33.70 -14.37
N THR A 129 -7.27 -34.95 -14.43
CA THR A 129 -7.74 -36.05 -13.57
C THR A 129 -6.96 -36.20 -12.26
N VAL A 130 -5.97 -35.34 -12.02
CA VAL A 130 -5.03 -35.46 -10.90
C VAL A 130 -5.32 -34.40 -9.85
N ASN A 131 -5.35 -34.80 -8.58
CA ASN A 131 -5.64 -33.92 -7.45
C ASN A 131 -4.48 -33.90 -6.46
N ALA A 132 -4.06 -32.71 -6.03
CA ALA A 132 -3.04 -32.53 -4.99
C ALA A 132 -3.34 -31.32 -4.09
N LYS A 133 -2.82 -31.31 -2.87
CA LYS A 133 -2.99 -30.17 -1.94
C LYS A 133 -2.18 -28.95 -2.36
N SER A 134 -1.05 -29.18 -3.02
CA SER A 134 -0.20 -28.13 -3.56
C SER A 134 0.42 -28.58 -4.89
N TRP A 135 0.76 -27.58 -5.70
CA TRP A 135 1.39 -27.76 -7.00
C TRP A 135 2.57 -26.81 -7.15
N ILE A 136 3.64 -27.28 -7.75
CA ILE A 136 4.77 -26.48 -8.21
C ILE A 136 4.75 -26.51 -9.74
N ILE A 137 4.82 -25.34 -10.36
CA ILE A 137 4.83 -25.15 -11.80
C ILE A 137 6.06 -24.33 -12.16
N LYS A 138 6.95 -24.92 -12.96
CA LYS A 138 8.15 -24.26 -13.49
C LYS A 138 8.09 -24.24 -15.00
N TRP A 139 8.82 -23.34 -15.62
CA TRP A 139 9.05 -23.28 -17.05
C TRP A 139 10.55 -23.27 -17.33
N SER A 140 10.95 -23.64 -18.55
CA SER A 140 12.36 -23.92 -18.84
C SER A 140 13.09 -22.72 -19.44
N ASN A 141 12.42 -21.92 -20.26
CA ASN A 141 13.05 -20.76 -20.88
C ASN A 141 12.94 -19.53 -19.97
N PRO A 142 14.05 -18.97 -19.46
CA PRO A 142 14.03 -17.80 -18.57
C PRO A 142 13.50 -16.52 -19.25
N ASN A 143 13.32 -16.51 -20.57
CA ASN A 143 12.72 -15.40 -21.30
C ASN A 143 11.21 -15.59 -21.55
N SER A 144 10.65 -16.75 -21.18
CA SER A 144 9.22 -17.01 -21.34
C SER A 144 8.39 -16.08 -20.46
N VAL A 145 7.35 -15.51 -21.04
CA VAL A 145 6.35 -14.75 -20.28
C VAL A 145 5.11 -15.62 -20.09
N VAL A 146 4.96 -16.17 -18.90
CA VAL A 146 3.81 -16.95 -18.48
C VAL A 146 2.65 -16.00 -18.12
N THR A 147 1.50 -16.28 -18.71
CA THR A 147 0.24 -15.62 -18.37
C THR A 147 -0.52 -16.45 -17.35
N LEU A 148 -0.79 -15.88 -16.18
CA LEU A 148 -1.75 -16.36 -15.19
C LEU A 148 -3.10 -15.66 -15.40
N ASN A 149 -4.17 -16.43 -15.58
CA ASN A 149 -5.54 -15.93 -15.71
C ASN A 149 -6.41 -16.42 -14.55
N TYR A 150 -7.21 -15.54 -13.97
CA TYR A 150 -8.23 -15.90 -12.97
C TYR A 150 -9.37 -14.86 -12.96
N GLY A 151 -10.61 -15.33 -13.03
CA GLY A 151 -11.75 -14.43 -13.25
C GLY A 151 -11.55 -13.58 -14.51
N THR A 152 -11.58 -12.26 -14.35
CA THR A 152 -11.27 -11.28 -15.42
C THR A 152 -9.84 -10.76 -15.37
N THR A 153 -9.01 -11.26 -14.44
CA THR A 153 -7.66 -10.76 -14.21
C THR A 153 -6.64 -11.57 -15.02
N LYS A 154 -5.69 -10.84 -15.59
CA LYS A 154 -4.50 -11.36 -16.24
C LYS A 154 -3.26 -10.86 -15.50
N PHE A 155 -2.35 -11.75 -15.14
CA PHE A 155 -1.08 -11.43 -14.48
C PHE A 155 0.07 -12.06 -15.27
N LEU A 156 1.13 -11.30 -15.52
CA LEU A 156 2.28 -11.76 -16.31
C LEU A 156 3.47 -12.04 -15.38
N VAL A 157 4.09 -13.20 -15.52
CA VAL A 157 5.34 -13.56 -14.83
C VAL A 157 6.35 -14.08 -15.84
N ASN A 158 7.63 -13.85 -15.60
CA ASN A 158 8.72 -14.32 -16.45
C ASN A 158 9.92 -14.85 -15.65
N HIS A 159 9.92 -14.65 -14.33
CA HIS A 159 10.97 -15.12 -13.44
C HIS A 159 10.46 -16.10 -12.38
N GLY A 160 11.39 -16.90 -11.86
CA GLY A 160 11.13 -17.82 -10.78
C GLY A 160 10.19 -18.96 -11.17
N TYR A 161 9.27 -19.31 -10.26
CA TYR A 161 8.27 -20.35 -10.49
C TYR A 161 6.96 -20.07 -9.74
N ILE A 162 5.90 -20.81 -10.05
CA ILE A 162 4.61 -20.68 -9.39
C ILE A 162 4.37 -21.85 -8.44
N LYS A 163 3.87 -21.55 -7.25
CA LYS A 163 3.31 -22.53 -6.32
C LYS A 163 1.85 -22.24 -6.07
N LEU A 164 1.02 -23.27 -6.17
CA LEU A 164 -0.39 -23.25 -5.80
C LEU A 164 -0.58 -24.01 -4.49
N ARG A 165 -1.41 -23.50 -3.59
CA ARG A 165 -1.79 -24.21 -2.36
C ARG A 165 -3.26 -24.07 -2.05
N ALA A 166 -3.91 -25.18 -1.69
CA ALA A 166 -5.25 -25.16 -1.13
C ALA A 166 -5.19 -24.64 0.32
N VAL A 167 -5.82 -23.50 0.58
CA VAL A 167 -5.89 -22.88 1.90
C VAL A 167 -7.35 -22.74 2.32
N LYS A 168 -7.66 -23.04 3.58
CA LYS A 168 -9.01 -22.83 4.14
C LYS A 168 -9.19 -21.36 4.48
N ALA A 169 -9.87 -20.62 3.61
CA ALA A 169 -10.24 -19.23 3.85
C ALA A 169 -11.43 -19.14 4.80
N THR A 170 -11.32 -18.29 5.82
CA THR A 170 -12.39 -18.01 6.78
C THR A 170 -13.65 -17.60 6.03
N SER A 171 -14.80 -18.18 6.38
CA SER A 171 -16.13 -17.95 5.76
C SER A 171 -16.31 -18.32 4.28
N LEU A 172 -15.24 -18.61 3.55
CA LEU A 172 -15.30 -18.92 2.11
C LEU A 172 -15.09 -20.40 1.79
N GLY A 173 -14.51 -21.17 2.72
CA GLY A 173 -14.12 -22.56 2.47
C GLY A 173 -12.72 -22.63 1.85
N TYR A 174 -12.39 -23.76 1.21
CA TYR A 174 -11.07 -23.90 0.57
C TYR A 174 -10.97 -23.06 -0.70
N ARG A 175 -9.81 -22.44 -0.89
CA ARG A 175 -9.44 -21.63 -2.05
C ARG A 175 -8.00 -21.91 -2.47
N ILE A 176 -7.66 -21.55 -3.70
CA ILE A 176 -6.29 -21.55 -4.21
C ILE A 176 -5.64 -20.23 -3.83
N GLU A 177 -4.47 -20.33 -3.20
CA GLU A 177 -3.48 -19.27 -3.16
C GLU A 177 -2.42 -19.56 -4.22
N ALA A 178 -2.24 -18.65 -5.17
CA ALA A 178 -1.16 -18.72 -6.15
C ALA A 178 -0.03 -17.77 -5.75
N THR A 179 1.18 -18.29 -5.63
CA THR A 179 2.37 -17.52 -5.27
C THR A 179 3.45 -17.64 -6.33
N ASN A 180 4.09 -16.52 -6.68
CA ASN A 180 5.31 -16.50 -7.47
C ASN A 180 6.51 -16.53 -6.51
N LEU A 181 7.35 -17.55 -6.62
CA LEU A 181 8.58 -17.68 -5.87
C LEU A 181 9.72 -17.16 -6.72
N LEU A 182 10.41 -16.13 -6.23
CA LEU A 182 11.36 -15.29 -6.97
C LEU A 182 12.61 -15.10 -6.13
N ARG A 183 13.76 -14.94 -6.77
CA ARG A 183 14.96 -14.40 -6.11
C ARG A 183 14.69 -12.94 -5.71
N LEU A 184 14.90 -12.62 -4.43
CA LEU A 184 14.63 -11.27 -3.92
C LEU A 184 15.59 -10.24 -4.55
N HIS A 185 16.86 -10.62 -4.74
CA HIS A 185 17.94 -9.80 -5.28
C HIS A 185 17.58 -8.96 -6.51
N ASP A 186 16.83 -9.55 -7.45
CA ASP A 186 16.53 -8.97 -8.76
C ASP A 186 15.12 -9.33 -9.27
N GLU A 187 14.81 -10.62 -9.44
CA GLU A 187 13.57 -11.12 -10.05
C GLU A 187 12.31 -10.53 -9.40
N TYR A 188 12.30 -10.44 -8.06
CA TYR A 188 11.24 -9.78 -7.31
C TYR A 188 11.20 -8.27 -7.55
N LEU A 189 12.35 -7.61 -7.49
CA LEU A 189 12.45 -6.16 -7.58
C LEU A 189 12.10 -5.66 -9.00
N TYR A 190 12.36 -6.45 -10.04
CA TYR A 190 11.95 -6.13 -11.41
C TYR A 190 10.42 -5.98 -11.55
N GLY A 191 9.64 -6.66 -10.71
CA GLY A 191 8.18 -6.59 -10.72
C GLY A 191 7.55 -5.50 -9.85
N ILE A 192 8.35 -4.72 -9.10
CA ILE A 192 7.85 -3.68 -8.20
C ILE A 192 7.41 -2.43 -8.96
N ALA A 193 6.17 -1.99 -8.75
CA ALA A 193 5.52 -0.90 -9.49
C ALA A 193 5.02 0.24 -8.59
N GLU A 194 5.85 0.63 -7.62
CA GLU A 194 5.52 1.70 -6.66
C GLU A 194 5.64 3.11 -7.25
N VAL A 195 6.55 3.31 -8.20
CA VAL A 195 6.77 4.60 -8.89
C VAL A 195 6.79 4.42 -10.41
N PRO A 196 6.42 5.44 -11.21
CA PRO A 196 6.54 5.38 -12.67
C PRO A 196 7.99 5.16 -13.12
N SER A 197 8.21 4.24 -14.07
CA SER A 197 9.56 3.94 -14.57
C SER A 197 10.19 5.08 -15.37
N SER A 198 9.41 6.12 -15.71
CA SER A 198 9.87 7.32 -16.39
C SER A 198 10.48 8.37 -15.46
N TRP A 199 10.50 8.13 -14.15
CA TRP A 199 11.08 9.05 -13.17
C TRP A 199 12.61 9.01 -13.17
N PRO A 200 13.28 10.04 -12.61
CA PRO A 200 14.74 10.11 -12.60
C PRO A 200 15.39 8.88 -11.96
N ALA A 201 16.58 8.51 -12.44
CA ALA A 201 17.28 7.30 -12.01
C ALA A 201 17.49 7.21 -10.49
N ALA A 202 17.89 8.30 -9.83
CA ALA A 202 18.06 8.33 -8.38
C ALA A 202 16.74 8.11 -7.61
N THR A 203 15.60 8.52 -8.18
CA THR A 203 14.28 8.21 -7.61
C THR A 203 13.95 6.73 -7.75
N LEU A 204 14.25 6.14 -8.91
CA LEU A 204 14.02 4.71 -9.13
C LEU A 204 14.90 3.88 -8.19
N GLN A 205 16.20 4.17 -8.11
CA GLN A 205 17.16 3.47 -7.24
C GLN A 205 16.79 3.61 -5.76
N SER A 206 16.38 4.80 -5.28
CA SER A 206 15.94 4.95 -3.88
C SER A 206 14.67 4.14 -3.58
N GLN A 207 13.72 4.08 -4.51
CA GLN A 207 12.56 3.21 -4.37
C GLN A 207 12.93 1.72 -4.42
N VAL A 208 13.87 1.29 -5.25
CA VAL A 208 14.37 -0.10 -5.26
C VAL A 208 14.96 -0.47 -3.91
N ILE A 209 15.87 0.34 -3.38
CA ILE A 209 16.54 0.09 -2.09
C ILE A 209 15.52 0.04 -0.95
N ALA A 210 14.55 0.96 -0.93
CA ALA A 210 13.45 0.92 0.04
C ALA A 210 12.58 -0.34 -0.12
N SER A 211 12.34 -0.78 -1.35
CA SER A 211 11.52 -1.97 -1.64
C SER A 211 12.24 -3.26 -1.24
N ARG A 212 13.55 -3.37 -1.50
CA ARG A 212 14.41 -4.47 -1.04
C ARG A 212 14.40 -4.55 0.48
N THR A 213 14.59 -3.41 1.15
CA THR A 213 14.57 -3.33 2.61
C THR A 213 13.24 -3.81 3.18
N TYR A 214 12.10 -3.37 2.60
CA TYR A 214 10.77 -3.82 3.01
C TYR A 214 10.63 -5.34 2.85
N ALA A 215 11.02 -5.87 1.70
CA ALA A 215 10.95 -7.30 1.42
C ALA A 215 11.75 -8.12 2.44
N LEU A 216 13.00 -7.73 2.73
CA LEU A 216 13.87 -8.39 3.70
C LEU A 216 13.24 -8.49 5.10
N MET A 217 12.53 -7.44 5.55
CA MET A 217 11.80 -7.51 6.83
C MET A 217 10.66 -8.53 6.83
N ARG A 218 10.04 -8.78 5.68
CA ARG A 218 8.92 -9.73 5.53
C ARG A 218 9.39 -11.18 5.34
N MET A 219 10.69 -11.40 5.12
CA MET A 219 11.27 -12.73 4.85
C MET A 219 11.35 -13.67 6.07
N ASN A 220 11.01 -13.20 7.27
CA ASN A 220 11.14 -14.00 8.49
C ASN A 220 9.94 -14.91 8.76
N SER A 221 8.82 -14.73 8.07
CA SER A 221 7.63 -15.57 8.28
C SER A 221 6.74 -15.67 7.04
N ILE A 222 6.24 -16.88 6.78
CA ILE A 222 5.16 -17.09 5.81
C ILE A 222 3.82 -16.80 6.46
N LYS A 223 3.04 -15.90 5.84
CA LYS A 223 1.66 -15.61 6.23
C LYS A 223 0.77 -16.78 5.84
N LYS A 224 0.21 -17.48 6.83
CA LYS A 224 -0.69 -18.64 6.60
C LYS A 224 -1.90 -18.32 5.72
N ALA A 225 -2.39 -17.07 5.75
CA ALA A 225 -3.58 -16.65 5.02
C ALA A 225 -3.40 -16.57 3.49
N CYS A 226 -2.17 -16.49 2.99
CA CYS A 226 -1.85 -16.39 1.56
C CYS A 226 -0.76 -17.38 1.10
N ASP A 227 -0.22 -18.19 2.03
CA ASP A 227 1.00 -18.99 1.83
C ASP A 227 2.18 -18.18 1.27
N CYS A 228 2.27 -16.90 1.65
CA CYS A 228 3.18 -15.93 1.04
C CYS A 228 4.00 -15.13 2.07
N HIS A 229 5.15 -14.60 1.65
CA HIS A 229 5.86 -13.57 2.41
C HIS A 229 5.16 -12.22 2.25
N VAL A 230 4.76 -11.87 1.02
CA VAL A 230 4.14 -10.58 0.68
C VAL A 230 2.97 -10.72 -0.29
N TYR A 231 1.97 -9.85 -0.15
CA TYR A 231 0.93 -9.66 -1.17
C TYR A 231 1.42 -8.76 -2.30
N ASN A 232 0.88 -8.93 -3.51
CA ASN A 232 1.14 -8.07 -4.67
C ASN A 232 0.33 -6.76 -4.69
N SER A 233 -0.19 -6.32 -3.54
CA SER A 233 -1.15 -5.23 -3.44
C SER A 233 -0.83 -4.30 -2.28
N LYS A 234 -1.70 -3.30 -2.05
CA LYS A 234 -1.59 -2.31 -0.97
C LYS A 234 -1.43 -2.85 0.46
N TYR A 235 -1.64 -4.16 0.69
CA TYR A 235 -1.36 -4.78 1.98
C TYR A 235 0.14 -4.95 2.24
N ASP A 236 0.94 -5.04 1.18
CA ASP A 236 2.40 -5.06 1.22
C ASP A 236 2.92 -4.11 0.14
N GLN A 237 3.41 -4.61 -1.01
CA GLN A 237 3.97 -3.78 -2.08
C GLN A 237 3.21 -4.00 -3.39
N ALA A 238 3.12 -2.94 -4.19
CA ALA A 238 2.61 -3.01 -5.55
C ALA A 238 3.58 -3.85 -6.41
N PHE A 239 3.24 -5.12 -6.63
CA PHE A 239 4.00 -6.03 -7.48
C PHE A 239 3.13 -6.46 -8.67
N VAL A 240 3.61 -6.22 -9.88
CA VAL A 240 2.85 -6.47 -11.13
C VAL A 240 3.55 -7.47 -12.06
N GLY A 241 4.60 -8.13 -11.56
CA GLY A 241 5.41 -9.09 -12.28
C GLY A 241 6.03 -8.48 -13.54
N PHE A 242 6.03 -9.24 -14.63
CA PHE A 242 6.66 -8.85 -15.89
C PHE A 242 6.09 -7.54 -16.48
N SER A 243 4.87 -7.16 -16.09
CA SER A 243 4.24 -5.94 -16.60
C SER A 243 5.05 -4.66 -16.31
N LYS A 244 5.94 -4.70 -15.30
CA LYS A 244 6.79 -3.57 -14.92
C LYS A 244 8.04 -3.47 -15.78
N GLU A 245 8.88 -4.50 -15.78
CA GLU A 245 10.12 -4.49 -16.58
C GLU A 245 9.84 -4.61 -18.08
N GLY A 246 8.70 -5.20 -18.46
CA GLY A 246 8.22 -5.32 -19.84
C GLY A 246 7.54 -4.05 -20.39
N GLU A 247 7.52 -2.94 -19.64
CA GLU A 247 7.01 -1.66 -20.15
C GLU A 247 7.81 -1.20 -21.38
N ALA A 248 7.17 -1.12 -22.54
CA ALA A 248 7.83 -0.93 -23.84
C ALA A 248 8.80 0.27 -23.96
N ARG A 249 8.58 1.36 -23.20
CA ARG A 249 9.43 2.57 -23.26
C ARG A 249 10.31 2.77 -22.04
N TYR A 250 9.81 2.38 -20.87
CA TYR A 250 10.40 2.80 -19.60
C TYR A 250 10.81 1.64 -18.70
N GLY A 251 10.39 0.41 -19.00
CA GLY A 251 10.69 -0.77 -18.17
C GLY A 251 12.18 -1.03 -18.03
N GLN A 252 12.93 -0.75 -19.10
CA GLN A 252 14.40 -0.80 -19.10
C GLN A 252 15.06 0.14 -18.07
N PHE A 253 14.46 1.30 -17.77
CA PHE A 253 14.99 2.23 -16.77
C PHE A 253 14.74 1.72 -15.35
N TRP A 254 13.58 1.10 -15.10
CA TRP A 254 13.32 0.42 -13.84
C TRP A 254 14.28 -0.75 -13.63
N LYS A 255 14.42 -1.60 -14.65
CA LYS A 255 15.35 -2.74 -14.62
C LYS A 255 16.79 -2.29 -14.34
N ALA A 256 17.27 -1.26 -15.06
CA ALA A 256 18.59 -0.69 -14.83
C ALA A 256 18.76 -0.11 -13.41
N ALA A 257 17.70 0.45 -12.81
CA ALA A 257 17.76 0.91 -11.42
C ALA A 257 17.84 -0.25 -10.42
N VAL A 258 17.19 -1.39 -10.70
CA VAL A 258 17.35 -2.60 -9.90
C VAL A 258 18.79 -3.08 -9.96
N ASP A 259 19.32 -3.26 -11.17
CA ASP A 259 20.70 -3.72 -11.43
C ASP A 259 21.75 -2.80 -10.80
N ALA A 260 21.56 -1.48 -10.89
CA ALA A 260 22.49 -0.48 -10.33
C ALA A 260 22.56 -0.48 -8.79
N THR A 261 21.64 -1.17 -8.11
CA THR A 261 21.63 -1.28 -6.64
C THR A 261 22.07 -2.66 -6.15
N ALA A 262 22.40 -3.58 -7.07
CA ALA A 262 23.10 -4.82 -6.78
C ALA A 262 24.61 -4.52 -6.67
N ILE A 263 25.26 -5.01 -5.62
CA ILE A 263 26.68 -4.80 -5.36
C ILE A 263 27.49 -5.97 -5.94
N ASP A 264 26.98 -7.18 -5.75
CA ASP A 264 27.48 -8.42 -6.32
C ASP A 264 26.31 -9.41 -6.50
N ALA A 265 26.59 -10.67 -6.79
CA ALA A 265 25.55 -11.68 -7.05
C ALA A 265 24.71 -12.07 -5.83
N GLU A 266 25.13 -11.71 -4.62
CA GLU A 266 24.50 -12.12 -3.36
C GLU A 266 24.07 -10.94 -2.48
N ASN A 267 24.61 -9.74 -2.75
CA ASN A 267 24.40 -8.56 -1.93
C ASN A 267 23.80 -7.39 -2.73
N GLY A 268 22.75 -6.79 -2.17
CA GLY A 268 22.13 -5.58 -2.68
C GLY A 268 22.11 -4.46 -1.63
N LEU A 269 21.98 -3.21 -2.07
CA LEU A 269 21.86 -2.07 -1.16
C LEU A 269 20.51 -2.06 -0.44
N ALA A 270 20.55 -1.95 0.89
CA ALA A 270 19.39 -1.80 1.77
C ALA A 270 19.60 -0.66 2.78
N ILE A 271 18.51 -0.21 3.40
CA ILE A 271 18.55 0.79 4.47
C ILE A 271 18.73 0.05 5.79
N THR A 272 19.80 0.36 6.52
CA THR A 272 20.22 -0.40 7.71
C THR A 272 20.55 0.50 8.90
N ILE A 273 20.39 -0.06 10.10
CA ILE A 273 20.97 0.43 11.35
C ILE A 273 21.77 -0.73 11.92
N ASP A 274 23.02 -0.47 12.30
CA ASP A 274 23.96 -1.51 12.77
C ASP A 274 24.08 -2.73 11.83
N GLY A 275 23.99 -2.47 10.52
CA GLY A 275 24.07 -3.51 9.48
C GLY A 275 22.80 -4.36 9.30
N ALA A 276 21.76 -4.16 10.12
CA ALA A 276 20.48 -4.85 10.01
C ALA A 276 19.46 -4.03 9.20
N PRO A 277 18.72 -4.62 8.24
CA PRO A 277 17.64 -3.93 7.54
C PRO A 277 16.59 -3.34 8.51
N ILE A 278 16.26 -2.06 8.33
CA ILE A 278 15.33 -1.34 9.21
C ILE A 278 13.86 -1.55 8.83
N SER A 279 12.96 -1.17 9.74
CA SER A 279 11.55 -0.97 9.40
C SER A 279 11.34 0.19 8.43
N VAL A 280 11.15 -0.10 7.15
CA VAL A 280 10.97 0.93 6.10
C VAL A 280 9.50 1.05 5.67
N PHE A 281 9.08 2.29 5.42
CA PHE A 281 7.80 2.59 4.79
C PHE A 281 7.98 3.72 3.77
N PHE A 282 7.05 3.81 2.84
CA PHE A 282 7.05 4.84 1.82
C PHE A 282 5.62 5.14 1.39
N SER A 283 5.38 6.37 0.94
CA SER A 283 4.08 6.78 0.42
C SER A 283 4.24 7.80 -0.70
N SER A 284 3.17 8.02 -1.45
CA SER A 284 3.24 8.87 -2.64
C SER A 284 3.69 10.30 -2.32
N SER A 285 3.04 10.95 -1.37
CA SER A 285 3.33 12.34 -1.02
C SER A 285 3.00 12.60 0.45
N THR A 286 3.89 13.30 1.15
CA THR A 286 3.78 13.53 2.61
C THR A 286 2.87 14.71 2.96
N GLY A 287 2.68 15.65 2.04
CA GLY A 287 1.93 16.89 2.31
C GLY A 287 2.77 18.01 2.95
N GLY A 288 4.10 17.90 2.89
CA GLY A 288 5.07 18.94 3.29
C GLY A 288 6.03 18.51 4.39
N MET A 289 5.70 17.44 5.13
CA MET A 289 6.53 16.84 6.18
C MET A 289 6.16 15.38 6.37
N THR A 290 7.16 14.52 6.61
CA THR A 290 6.88 13.14 7.00
C THR A 290 6.23 13.05 8.38
N GLN A 291 5.46 11.99 8.58
CA GLN A 291 4.77 11.67 9.82
C GLN A 291 5.58 10.65 10.61
N ARG A 292 5.49 10.72 11.94
CA ARG A 292 6.02 9.67 12.83
C ARG A 292 5.10 8.45 12.80
N ALA A 293 5.69 7.27 13.00
CA ALA A 293 4.93 6.02 13.05
C ALA A 293 3.90 6.00 14.20
N VAL A 294 4.24 6.57 15.36
CA VAL A 294 3.33 6.63 16.52
C VAL A 294 2.08 7.46 16.24
N ASP A 295 2.21 8.54 15.47
CA ASP A 295 1.11 9.44 15.14
C ASP A 295 0.13 8.79 14.13
N VAL A 296 0.60 7.84 13.32
CA VAL A 296 -0.20 7.19 12.27
C VAL A 296 -0.74 5.82 12.71
N TRP A 297 0.05 5.03 13.44
CA TRP A 297 -0.24 3.65 13.81
C TRP A 297 -0.24 3.39 15.32
N GLY A 298 0.04 4.40 16.15
CA GLY A 298 0.06 4.26 17.61
C GLY A 298 1.27 3.52 18.17
N THR A 299 2.22 3.13 17.33
CA THR A 299 3.46 2.44 17.73
C THR A 299 4.67 3.26 17.32
N GLU A 300 5.54 3.58 18.27
CA GLU A 300 6.79 4.28 18.02
C GLU A 300 7.76 3.37 17.27
N ILE A 301 8.43 3.92 16.26
CA ILE A 301 9.50 3.26 15.51
C ILE A 301 10.62 4.29 15.40
N PRO A 302 11.68 4.19 16.21
CA PRO A 302 12.61 5.31 16.48
C PRO A 302 13.19 6.00 15.25
N HIS A 303 13.53 5.26 14.20
CA HIS A 303 14.14 5.79 12.98
C HIS A 303 13.12 6.33 11.94
N LEU A 304 11.82 6.26 12.23
CA LEU A 304 10.76 6.83 11.38
C LEU A 304 10.32 8.19 11.93
N VAL A 305 11.19 9.17 11.72
CA VAL A 305 11.05 10.53 12.23
C VAL A 305 10.39 11.48 11.23
N SER A 306 9.99 12.65 11.74
CA SER A 306 9.49 13.75 10.92
C SER A 306 10.65 14.54 10.31
N VAL A 307 10.66 14.66 8.99
CA VAL A 307 11.57 15.50 8.21
C VAL A 307 10.76 16.41 7.27
N PRO A 308 11.21 17.65 7.01
CA PRO A 308 10.63 18.51 5.98
C PRO A 308 10.58 17.81 4.62
N ASP A 309 9.60 18.15 3.80
CA ASP A 309 9.47 17.60 2.44
C ASP A 309 8.83 18.63 1.50
N PRO A 310 9.51 19.77 1.26
CA PRO A 310 8.98 20.88 0.46
C PRO A 310 8.63 20.45 -0.97
N TRP A 311 9.34 19.48 -1.54
CA TRP A 311 9.08 18.94 -2.87
C TRP A 311 7.71 18.29 -3.01
N SER A 312 7.16 17.74 -1.93
CA SER A 312 5.84 17.11 -1.98
C SER A 312 4.69 18.10 -2.12
N ILE A 313 4.91 19.38 -1.79
CA ILE A 313 3.95 20.47 -1.93
C ILE A 313 4.30 21.42 -3.08
N ASP A 314 5.34 21.12 -3.85
CA ASP A 314 5.67 21.85 -5.07
C ASP A 314 4.78 21.37 -6.23
N PRO A 315 3.90 22.22 -6.80
CA PRO A 315 3.04 21.85 -7.92
C PRO A 315 3.79 21.54 -9.22
N ALA A 316 5.04 21.99 -9.38
CA ALA A 316 5.87 21.62 -10.53
C ALA A 316 6.32 20.15 -10.45
N ILE A 317 6.56 19.65 -9.23
CA ILE A 317 7.01 18.28 -8.97
C ILE A 317 5.83 17.32 -8.81
N ASN A 318 4.83 17.72 -8.01
CA ASN A 318 3.67 16.94 -7.59
C ASN A 318 2.34 17.61 -7.99
N LYS A 319 2.03 17.57 -9.28
CA LYS A 319 0.85 18.20 -9.88
C LYS A 319 -0.49 17.78 -9.24
N ASN A 320 -0.59 16.54 -8.75
CA ASN A 320 -1.86 15.95 -8.34
C ASN A 320 -2.13 16.08 -6.83
N TYR A 321 -1.07 16.18 -6.02
CA TYR A 321 -1.19 16.10 -4.56
C TYR A 321 -0.37 17.16 -3.82
N ALA A 322 0.27 18.12 -4.52
CA ALA A 322 0.79 19.32 -3.88
C ALA A 322 -0.35 20.09 -3.20
N SER A 323 -1.52 20.10 -3.83
CA SER A 323 -2.79 20.51 -3.25
C SER A 323 -3.93 19.68 -3.86
N TRP A 324 -4.98 19.44 -3.10
CA TRP A 324 -6.20 18.78 -3.57
C TRP A 324 -7.44 19.37 -2.89
N THR A 325 -8.57 19.30 -3.60
CA THR A 325 -9.90 19.64 -3.07
C THR A 325 -10.82 18.44 -3.22
N LYS A 326 -11.51 18.05 -2.14
CA LYS A 326 -12.44 16.93 -2.13
C LYS A 326 -13.78 17.31 -1.54
N LYS A 327 -14.84 17.09 -2.32
CA LYS A 327 -16.22 17.19 -1.86
C LYS A 327 -16.70 15.82 -1.36
N VAL A 328 -17.23 15.79 -0.14
CA VAL A 328 -17.80 14.61 0.53
C VAL A 328 -19.29 14.84 0.75
N SER A 329 -20.13 13.87 0.42
CA SER A 329 -21.59 13.99 0.62
C SER A 329 -21.96 13.83 2.09
N GLN A 330 -23.11 14.39 2.51
CA GLN A 330 -23.66 14.15 3.84
C GLN A 330 -23.73 12.64 4.13
N LYS A 331 -24.30 11.85 3.21
CA LYS A 331 -24.43 10.39 3.37
C LYS A 331 -23.09 9.71 3.68
N ALA A 332 -22.00 10.12 3.03
CA ALA A 332 -20.68 9.56 3.31
C ALA A 332 -20.14 10.00 4.68
N MET A 333 -20.33 11.27 5.07
CA MET A 333 -19.95 11.79 6.39
C MET A 333 -20.71 11.09 7.51
N ALA A 334 -22.04 11.07 7.44
CA ALA A 334 -22.90 10.38 8.40
C ALA A 334 -22.53 8.90 8.54
N LYS A 335 -22.31 8.20 7.41
CA LYS A 335 -21.85 6.81 7.42
C LYS A 335 -20.48 6.65 8.09
N ALA A 336 -19.54 7.55 7.83
CA ALA A 336 -18.21 7.49 8.42
C ALA A 336 -18.26 7.60 9.94
N PHE A 337 -19.00 8.58 10.47
CA PHE A 337 -19.19 8.75 11.91
C PHE A 337 -20.15 7.72 12.52
N GLY A 338 -21.03 7.10 11.73
CA GLY A 338 -22.13 6.28 12.24
C GLY A 338 -23.16 7.15 12.96
N LEU A 339 -23.46 8.32 12.41
CA LEU A 339 -24.46 9.28 12.88
C LEU A 339 -25.64 9.32 11.89
N PRO A 340 -26.85 9.76 12.30
CA PRO A 340 -27.97 9.93 11.38
C PRO A 340 -27.68 11.00 10.32
N ASP A 341 -27.03 12.09 10.73
CA ASP A 341 -26.52 13.16 9.89
C ASP A 341 -25.26 13.79 10.52
N VAL A 342 -24.66 14.73 9.81
CA VAL A 342 -23.60 15.60 10.32
C VAL A 342 -24.08 17.02 10.06
N GLU A 343 -24.33 17.78 11.12
CA GLU A 343 -24.64 19.20 11.08
C GLU A 343 -23.34 20.02 10.95
N ARG A 344 -22.34 19.66 11.76
CA ARG A 344 -21.02 20.29 11.77
C ARG A 344 -19.93 19.29 12.17
N TYR A 345 -18.69 19.68 11.98
CA TYR A 345 -17.53 18.88 12.34
C TYR A 345 -16.36 19.78 12.71
N GLU A 346 -15.41 19.26 13.46
CA GLU A 346 -14.20 19.97 13.85
C GLU A 346 -12.99 19.03 13.88
N ILE A 347 -11.79 19.60 13.74
CA ILE A 347 -10.53 18.90 13.97
C ILE A 347 -10.31 18.89 15.48
N ALA A 348 -10.37 17.70 16.08
CA ALA A 348 -10.25 17.55 17.53
C ALA A 348 -8.80 17.65 18.00
N SER A 349 -7.85 17.17 17.21
CA SER A 349 -6.42 17.33 17.49
C SER A 349 -5.56 17.09 16.25
N ARG A 350 -4.31 17.54 16.34
CA ARG A 350 -3.29 17.41 15.30
C ARG A 350 -1.97 16.89 15.87
N THR A 351 -1.13 16.34 15.00
CA THR A 351 0.27 16.02 15.31
C THR A 351 1.08 17.29 15.53
N ALA A 352 2.29 17.15 16.07
CA ALA A 352 3.27 18.25 16.15
C ALA A 352 3.63 18.81 14.75
N THR A 353 3.49 17.98 13.71
CA THR A 353 3.66 18.39 12.31
C THR A 353 2.38 18.93 11.68
N ASN A 354 1.31 19.17 12.43
CA ASN A 354 0.04 19.74 11.95
C ASN A 354 -0.84 18.80 11.07
N SER A 355 -0.54 17.50 11.01
CA SER A 355 -1.46 16.52 10.41
C SER A 355 -2.65 16.26 11.33
N VAL A 356 -3.85 16.05 10.80
CA VAL A 356 -5.04 15.76 11.63
C VAL A 356 -4.88 14.40 12.29
N LEU A 357 -5.09 14.30 13.61
CA LEU A 357 -5.09 13.03 14.35
C LEU A 357 -6.51 12.52 14.60
N PHE A 358 -7.38 13.40 15.06
CA PHE A 358 -8.77 13.09 15.38
C PHE A 358 -9.71 14.14 14.81
N ILE A 359 -10.90 13.70 14.43
CA ILE A 359 -11.97 14.53 13.90
C ILE A 359 -13.28 14.17 14.58
N THR A 360 -14.08 15.18 14.93
CA THR A 360 -15.36 15.00 15.61
C THR A 360 -16.49 15.48 14.70
N GLY A 361 -17.45 14.59 14.45
CA GLY A 361 -18.70 14.93 13.77
C GLY A 361 -19.82 15.10 14.80
N TYR A 362 -20.73 16.05 14.54
CA TYR A 362 -21.88 16.36 15.40
C TYR A 362 -23.16 16.26 14.59
N SER A 363 -24.14 15.51 15.08
CA SER A 363 -25.45 15.37 14.46
C SER A 363 -26.41 16.48 14.88
N SER A 364 -27.45 16.70 14.08
CA SER A 364 -28.57 17.62 14.40
C SER A 364 -29.33 17.22 15.67
N THR A 365 -29.20 15.96 16.08
CA THR A 365 -29.79 15.41 17.32
C THR A 365 -28.92 15.65 18.55
N GLY A 366 -27.81 16.39 18.44
CA GLY A 366 -26.90 16.69 19.55
C GLY A 366 -25.92 15.56 19.92
N VAL A 367 -25.84 14.48 19.13
CA VAL A 367 -24.90 13.38 19.37
C VAL A 367 -23.60 13.67 18.63
N SER A 368 -22.45 13.45 19.28
CA SER A 368 -21.13 13.60 18.66
C SER A 368 -20.37 12.29 18.62
N LYS A 369 -19.46 12.16 17.65
CA LYS A 369 -18.57 11.02 17.54
C LYS A 369 -17.20 11.45 17.04
N THR A 370 -16.18 11.04 17.79
CA THR A 370 -14.77 11.27 17.45
C THR A 370 -14.20 10.02 16.78
N LEU A 371 -13.45 10.22 15.70
CA LEU A 371 -12.75 9.14 14.99
C LEU A 371 -11.27 9.46 14.84
N PRO A 372 -10.39 8.44 14.91
CA PRO A 372 -9.05 8.55 14.34
C PRO A 372 -9.13 8.95 12.87
N VAL A 373 -8.25 9.85 12.43
CA VAL A 373 -8.22 10.36 11.05
C VAL A 373 -8.09 9.23 10.04
N ALA A 374 -7.35 8.17 10.36
CA ALA A 374 -7.09 7.05 9.47
C ALA A 374 -8.42 6.35 9.09
N THR A 375 -9.26 6.10 10.09
CA THR A 375 -10.59 5.53 9.90
C THR A 375 -11.48 6.46 9.08
N PHE A 376 -11.49 7.75 9.42
CA PHE A 376 -12.30 8.74 8.73
C PHE A 376 -11.89 8.91 7.26
N LYS A 377 -10.60 9.17 6.97
CA LYS A 377 -10.10 9.40 5.61
C LYS A 377 -10.35 8.21 4.70
N THR A 378 -10.22 6.98 5.22
CA THR A 378 -10.53 5.77 4.46
C THR A 378 -12.03 5.68 4.17
N ALA A 379 -12.90 5.98 5.14
CA ALA A 379 -14.35 5.93 4.96
C ALA A 379 -14.86 6.95 3.93
N VAL A 380 -14.31 8.18 3.93
CA VAL A 380 -14.72 9.26 3.03
C VAL A 380 -13.82 9.43 1.80
N LYS A 381 -12.79 8.59 1.66
CA LYS A 381 -11.82 8.58 0.55
C LYS A 381 -11.06 9.90 0.40
N LEU A 382 -10.57 10.46 1.50
CA LEU A 382 -9.63 11.59 1.44
C LEU A 382 -8.22 11.09 1.10
N PRO A 383 -7.43 11.85 0.30
CA PRO A 383 -6.05 11.54 -0.05
C PRO A 383 -5.09 11.30 1.12
N SER A 384 -5.20 12.11 2.17
CA SER A 384 -4.25 12.15 3.29
C SER A 384 -4.93 12.63 4.58
N SER A 385 -4.16 12.70 5.67
CA SER A 385 -4.52 13.36 6.94
C SER A 385 -4.14 14.85 6.98
N TRP A 386 -3.53 15.36 5.91
CA TRP A 386 -3.13 16.76 5.77
C TRP A 386 -4.22 17.53 5.05
N PHE A 387 -5.17 18.05 5.83
CA PHE A 387 -6.22 18.91 5.34
C PHE A 387 -6.60 19.95 6.39
N ASP A 388 -7.22 21.01 5.91
CA ASP A 388 -7.77 22.07 6.73
C ASP A 388 -9.29 22.09 6.64
N LEU A 389 -9.90 22.66 7.67
CA LEU A 389 -11.31 23.03 7.61
C LEU A 389 -11.43 24.23 6.65
N PRO A 390 -12.51 24.32 5.85
CA PRO A 390 -12.75 25.51 5.06
C PRO A 390 -12.76 26.72 6.00
N ILE A 391 -12.01 27.76 5.64
CA ILE A 391 -12.03 29.04 6.35
C ILE A 391 -13.47 29.55 6.26
N SER A 392 -14.14 29.63 7.41
CA SER A 392 -15.52 30.11 7.54
C SER A 392 -15.63 31.59 7.29
#